data_AF-A0AA51CEV5-F1
#
_entry.id   AF-A0AA51CEV5-F1
#
_cell.length_a   1.000
_cell.length_b   1.000
_cell.length_c   1.000
_cell.angle_alpha   90.00
_cell.angle_beta   90.00
_cell.angle_gamma   90.00
#
_symmetry.space_group_name_H-M   'P 1'
#
loop_
_entity.id
_entity.type
_entity.pdbx_description
1 polymer ?
#
loop_
_entity_poly.entity_id
_entity_poly.type
_entity_poly.pdbx_seq_one_letter_code
_entity_poly.pdbx_strand_id
1 'polypeptide(L)'
;MEQLLLEILSLDAYRSISYYVCHLTLPLYRHFGGIKWNGTQNYLKPLVTETRQLIERSGISQETILQHLANDISNSSYLFVAQAILVYAVPIKLDDMQRYNIVTRQTSLPKDIHIDDEILACALVCYVLDGNRYSEWDFNIIVPEEKFFYPTNDYHLTKVENIDFRQSGFIFDNKYYLYNIFIDRKPLHAGEPIPAVFRIMQDGVDISKADLLFRLDERLAIELDKAEICHYEFFEKFYGPSFLFSQTRLERAKNITVHYDPETFNKLLMVIKRDYDTILNEEFWHIEVEQLPNIAETYKPKYVLTTFVHGKYYPIRKAFRHIDFIKNEYSIEKYKQKHNGCSNSDISIDYYTETKDEHYKIWCIENIDMSEELWYELTLVSLAPKYKILFNEMLEKI
;
A
#
# COMPACT_ATOMS: atom_id res chain seq x y z
N MET A 1 -27.80 -15.59 -6.51
CA MET A 1 -26.81 -14.52 -6.31
C MET A 1 -25.81 -14.90 -5.24
N GLU A 2 -26.21 -15.06 -3.98
CA GLU A 2 -25.26 -15.37 -2.88
C GLU A 2 -24.33 -16.56 -3.16
N GLN A 3 -24.90 -17.69 -3.60
CA GLN A 3 -24.11 -18.87 -4.00
C GLN A 3 -23.08 -18.57 -5.10
N LEU A 4 -23.46 -17.78 -6.12
CA LEU A 4 -22.54 -17.38 -7.20
C LEU A 4 -21.39 -16.52 -6.64
N LEU A 5 -21.67 -15.60 -5.71
CA LEU A 5 -20.63 -14.78 -5.08
C LEU A 5 -19.65 -15.64 -4.28
N LEU A 6 -20.16 -16.60 -3.51
CA LEU A 6 -19.33 -17.55 -2.75
C LEU A 6 -18.44 -18.40 -3.66
N GLU A 7 -18.97 -18.84 -4.80
CA GLU A 7 -18.18 -19.59 -5.79
C GLU A 7 -17.07 -18.72 -6.39
N ILE A 8 -17.35 -17.46 -6.74
CA ILE A 8 -16.31 -16.52 -7.22
C ILE A 8 -15.22 -16.32 -6.17
N LEU A 9 -15.59 -16.12 -4.90
CA LEU A 9 -14.64 -15.95 -3.78
C LEU A 9 -13.77 -17.19 -3.56
N SER A 10 -14.24 -18.37 -3.95
CA SER A 10 -13.51 -19.64 -3.81
C SER A 10 -12.53 -19.95 -4.95
N LEU A 11 -12.51 -19.13 -6.02
CA LEU A 11 -11.61 -19.34 -7.16
C LEU A 11 -10.16 -19.05 -6.77
N ASP A 12 -9.22 -19.87 -7.26
CA ASP A 12 -7.78 -19.63 -7.05
C ASP A 12 -7.35 -18.27 -7.63
N ALA A 13 -7.92 -17.89 -8.78
CA ALA A 13 -7.69 -16.58 -9.40
C ALA A 13 -8.13 -15.41 -8.51
N TYR A 14 -9.19 -15.60 -7.70
CA TYR A 14 -9.67 -14.56 -6.79
C TYR A 14 -8.61 -14.18 -5.77
N ARG A 15 -7.92 -15.17 -5.17
CA ARG A 15 -6.89 -14.91 -4.16
C ARG A 15 -5.76 -14.04 -4.71
N SER A 16 -5.21 -14.42 -5.86
CA SER A 16 -4.11 -13.67 -6.49
C SER A 16 -4.53 -12.27 -6.92
N ILE A 17 -5.74 -12.11 -7.48
CA ILE A 17 -6.22 -10.82 -7.99
C ILE A 17 -6.67 -9.91 -6.85
N SER A 18 -7.25 -10.46 -5.78
CA SER A 18 -7.59 -9.69 -4.57
C SER A 18 -6.35 -9.10 -3.92
N TYR A 19 -5.23 -9.85 -3.88
CA TYR A 19 -3.94 -9.32 -3.46
C TYR A 19 -3.45 -8.19 -4.36
N TYR A 20 -3.51 -8.33 -5.70
CA TYR A 20 -3.15 -7.22 -6.60
C TYR A 20 -4.04 -5.98 -6.39
N VAL A 21 -5.35 -6.18 -6.26
CA VAL A 21 -6.34 -5.10 -6.18
C VAL A 21 -6.28 -4.35 -4.86
N CYS A 22 -5.92 -4.99 -3.75
CA CYS A 22 -5.74 -4.27 -2.48
C CYS A 22 -4.60 -3.24 -2.57
N HIS A 23 -3.66 -3.43 -3.49
CA HIS A 23 -2.59 -2.48 -3.81
C HIS A 23 -3.01 -1.38 -4.79
N LEU A 24 -4.23 -1.38 -5.35
CA LEU A 24 -4.68 -0.29 -6.21
C LEU A 24 -5.18 0.89 -5.37
N THR A 25 -4.83 2.11 -5.81
CA THR A 25 -5.23 3.35 -5.14
C THR A 25 -6.75 3.57 -5.18
N LEU A 26 -7.40 3.11 -6.26
CA LEU A 26 -8.80 3.41 -6.55
C LEU A 26 -9.71 2.18 -6.47
N PRO A 27 -11.00 2.41 -6.15
CA PRO A 27 -12.03 1.39 -6.29
C PRO A 27 -12.24 0.99 -7.76
N LEU A 28 -12.54 -0.28 -7.99
CA LEU A 28 -12.65 -0.87 -9.32
C LEU A 28 -13.90 -0.42 -10.08
N TYR A 29 -14.95 0.02 -9.38
CA TYR A 29 -16.14 0.59 -10.05
C TYR A 29 -15.78 1.72 -11.03
N ARG A 30 -14.64 2.41 -10.81
CA ARG A 30 -14.16 3.50 -11.67
C ARG A 30 -13.76 3.05 -13.08
N HIS A 31 -13.50 1.76 -13.30
CA HIS A 31 -13.26 1.22 -14.64
C HIS A 31 -14.48 1.39 -15.57
N PHE A 32 -15.67 1.58 -15.00
CA PHE A 32 -16.91 1.79 -15.76
C PHE A 32 -17.27 3.27 -15.94
N GLY A 33 -16.40 4.19 -15.50
CA GLY A 33 -16.58 5.62 -15.70
C GLY A 33 -16.39 6.02 -17.16
N GLY A 34 -17.33 6.79 -17.72
CA GLY A 34 -17.22 7.36 -19.07
C GLY A 34 -18.47 7.18 -19.91
N ILE A 35 -18.30 7.28 -21.24
CA ILE A 35 -19.36 7.07 -22.24
C ILE A 35 -19.13 5.82 -23.10
N LYS A 36 -18.03 5.10 -22.88
CA LYS A 36 -17.64 3.89 -23.62
C LYS A 36 -16.91 2.91 -22.70
N TRP A 37 -17.05 1.63 -23.00
CA TRP A 37 -16.25 0.57 -22.38
C TRP A 37 -14.86 0.51 -23.00
N ASN A 38 -13.82 0.47 -22.17
CA ASN A 38 -12.42 0.43 -22.63
C ASN A 38 -11.82 -0.99 -22.64
N GLY A 39 -12.63 -2.02 -22.35
CA GLY A 39 -12.17 -3.40 -22.27
C GLY A 39 -11.79 -3.83 -20.85
N THR A 40 -11.70 -5.16 -20.67
CA THR A 40 -11.29 -5.77 -19.41
C THR A 40 -9.80 -5.57 -19.18
N GLN A 41 -9.45 -5.04 -18.00
CA GLN A 41 -8.07 -4.87 -17.56
C GLN A 41 -7.31 -6.19 -17.56
N ASN A 42 -6.04 -6.18 -18.00
CA ASN A 42 -5.26 -7.41 -18.17
C ASN A 42 -5.15 -8.24 -16.89
N TYR A 43 -5.01 -7.61 -15.72
CA TYR A 43 -4.95 -8.31 -14.44
C TYR A 43 -6.29 -8.91 -13.99
N LEU A 44 -7.43 -8.43 -14.51
CA LEU A 44 -8.75 -8.98 -14.19
C LEU A 44 -9.13 -10.17 -15.07
N LYS A 45 -8.55 -10.29 -16.27
CA LYS A 45 -8.94 -11.28 -17.30
C LYS A 45 -9.05 -12.72 -16.78
N PRO A 46 -8.13 -13.26 -15.95
CA PRO A 46 -8.26 -14.63 -15.45
C PRO A 46 -9.55 -14.82 -14.65
N LEU A 47 -9.82 -13.95 -13.67
CA LEU A 47 -11.01 -14.04 -12.83
C LEU A 47 -12.30 -13.73 -13.58
N VAL A 48 -12.28 -12.80 -14.54
CA VAL A 48 -13.43 -12.49 -15.40
C VAL A 48 -13.80 -13.70 -16.27
N THR A 49 -12.81 -14.40 -16.81
CA THR A 49 -13.02 -15.60 -17.63
C THR A 49 -13.70 -16.71 -16.84
N GLU A 50 -13.23 -16.98 -15.62
CA GLU A 50 -13.82 -18.00 -14.75
C GLU A 50 -15.22 -17.58 -14.24
N THR A 51 -15.38 -16.30 -13.87
CA THR A 51 -16.67 -15.76 -13.43
C THR A 51 -17.73 -15.85 -14.52
N ARG A 52 -17.36 -15.61 -15.79
CA ARG A 52 -18.29 -15.77 -16.92
C ARG A 52 -18.82 -17.22 -17.01
N GLN A 53 -17.94 -18.21 -16.86
CA GLN A 53 -18.35 -19.62 -16.86
C GLN A 53 -19.26 -19.95 -15.66
N LEU A 54 -19.03 -19.35 -14.49
CA LEU A 54 -19.91 -19.52 -13.33
C LEU A 54 -21.29 -18.89 -13.57
N ILE A 55 -21.35 -17.69 -14.17
CA ILE A 55 -22.62 -17.05 -14.54
C ILE A 55 -23.41 -17.98 -15.48
N GLU A 56 -22.80 -18.46 -16.56
CA GLU A 56 -23.42 -19.38 -17.52
C GLU A 56 -23.98 -20.65 -16.85
N ARG A 57 -23.21 -21.28 -15.95
CA ARG A 57 -23.61 -22.50 -15.24
C ARG A 57 -24.69 -22.26 -14.19
N SER A 58 -24.71 -21.08 -13.58
CA SER A 58 -25.66 -20.74 -12.51
C SER A 58 -27.10 -20.59 -13.01
N GLY A 59 -27.29 -20.31 -14.30
CA GLY A 59 -28.60 -19.98 -14.89
C GLY A 59 -29.20 -18.67 -14.38
N ILE A 60 -28.44 -17.84 -13.66
CA ILE A 60 -28.88 -16.54 -13.17
C ILE A 60 -28.99 -15.57 -14.35
N SER A 61 -30.12 -14.86 -14.46
CA SER A 61 -30.33 -13.91 -15.55
C SER A 61 -29.43 -12.67 -15.44
N GLN A 62 -29.07 -12.09 -16.58
CA GLN A 62 -28.28 -10.86 -16.64
C GLN A 62 -28.96 -9.69 -15.92
N GLU A 63 -30.29 -9.60 -16.02
CA GLU A 63 -31.10 -8.62 -15.30
C GLU A 63 -30.96 -8.78 -13.77
N THR A 64 -30.98 -10.02 -13.27
CA THR A 64 -30.81 -10.29 -11.83
C THR A 64 -29.44 -9.85 -11.33
N ILE A 65 -28.37 -10.09 -12.10
CA ILE A 65 -27.01 -9.65 -11.74
C ILE A 65 -26.96 -8.12 -11.73
N LEU A 66 -27.44 -7.48 -12.79
CA LEU A 66 -27.46 -6.03 -12.93
C LEU A 66 -28.21 -5.34 -11.78
N GLN A 67 -29.39 -5.85 -11.44
CA GLN A 67 -30.21 -5.36 -10.33
C GLN A 67 -29.60 -5.71 -8.97
N HIS A 68 -28.77 -6.73 -8.85
CA HIS A 68 -28.03 -6.99 -7.62
C HIS A 68 -26.97 -5.90 -7.41
N LEU A 69 -26.14 -5.63 -8.42
CA LEU A 69 -25.12 -4.57 -8.39
C LEU A 69 -25.73 -3.20 -8.04
N ALA A 70 -26.84 -2.85 -8.69
CA ALA A 70 -27.43 -1.53 -8.57
C ALA A 70 -28.09 -1.22 -7.22
N ASN A 71 -28.50 -2.26 -6.49
CA ASN A 71 -29.29 -2.12 -5.26
C ASN A 71 -28.49 -2.49 -4.00
N ASP A 72 -27.16 -2.58 -4.08
CA ASP A 72 -26.31 -2.69 -2.91
C ASP A 72 -26.21 -1.34 -2.20
N ILE A 73 -26.87 -1.24 -1.05
CA ILE A 73 -26.90 -0.04 -0.20
C ILE A 73 -25.52 0.24 0.40
N SER A 74 -24.69 -0.79 0.61
CA SER A 74 -23.35 -0.64 1.17
C SER A 74 -22.37 0.00 0.19
N ASN A 75 -22.62 -0.13 -1.11
CA ASN A 75 -21.81 0.48 -2.16
C ASN A 75 -22.65 1.00 -3.33
N SER A 76 -23.28 2.16 -3.12
CA SER A 76 -24.10 2.85 -4.11
C SER A 76 -23.37 3.20 -5.42
N SER A 77 -22.03 3.12 -5.47
CA SER A 77 -21.26 3.34 -6.69
C SER A 77 -21.64 2.34 -7.79
N TYR A 78 -22.06 1.12 -7.42
CA TYR A 78 -22.45 0.09 -8.39
C TYR A 78 -23.82 0.33 -9.05
N LEU A 79 -24.63 1.27 -8.55
CA LEU A 79 -25.76 1.82 -9.30
C LEU A 79 -25.30 2.53 -10.57
N PHE A 80 -24.19 3.28 -10.51
CA PHE A 80 -23.63 3.94 -11.68
C PHE A 80 -23.01 2.92 -12.64
N VAL A 81 -22.34 1.89 -12.12
CA VAL A 81 -21.81 0.78 -12.93
C VAL A 81 -22.94 0.10 -13.70
N ALA A 82 -24.03 -0.28 -13.02
CA ALA A 82 -25.16 -0.92 -13.66
C ALA A 82 -25.79 -0.04 -14.76
N GLN A 83 -25.94 1.26 -14.52
CA GLN A 83 -26.42 2.18 -15.54
C GLN A 83 -25.44 2.33 -16.71
N ALA A 84 -24.14 2.39 -16.43
CA ALA A 84 -23.07 2.49 -17.42
C ALA A 84 -23.04 1.27 -18.37
N ILE A 85 -23.23 0.05 -17.83
CA ILE A 85 -23.36 -1.17 -18.63
C ILE A 85 -24.50 -1.01 -19.64
N LEU A 86 -25.65 -0.48 -19.21
CA LEU A 86 -26.78 -0.20 -20.11
C LEU A 86 -26.56 0.98 -21.08
N VAL A 87 -25.43 1.68 -21.02
CA VAL A 87 -25.04 2.69 -22.03
C VAL A 87 -24.18 2.06 -23.13
N TYR A 88 -23.20 1.22 -22.77
CA TYR A 88 -22.23 0.69 -23.75
C TYR A 88 -22.52 -0.73 -24.21
N ALA A 89 -23.28 -1.52 -23.44
CA ALA A 89 -23.45 -2.96 -23.65
C ALA A 89 -24.79 -3.34 -24.29
N VAL A 90 -25.63 -2.37 -24.65
CA VAL A 90 -26.94 -2.61 -25.27
C VAL A 90 -27.04 -1.95 -26.66
N PRO A 91 -27.60 -2.63 -27.68
CA PRO A 91 -27.65 -2.10 -29.04
C PRO A 91 -28.58 -0.89 -29.20
N ILE A 92 -29.57 -0.77 -28.31
CA ILE A 92 -30.61 0.25 -28.36
C ILE A 92 -30.29 1.33 -27.33
N LYS A 93 -30.32 2.59 -27.76
CA LYS A 93 -30.09 3.74 -26.87
C LYS A 93 -31.26 3.90 -25.91
N LEU A 94 -31.11 3.36 -24.69
CA LEU A 94 -32.03 3.56 -23.58
C LEU A 94 -31.83 4.97 -22.98
N ASP A 95 -32.90 5.68 -22.70
CA ASP A 95 -32.82 6.96 -21.99
C ASP A 95 -32.51 6.78 -20.49
N ASP A 96 -32.18 7.87 -19.81
CA ASP A 96 -31.72 7.85 -18.42
C ASP A 96 -32.78 7.26 -17.47
N MET A 97 -34.06 7.57 -17.70
CA MET A 97 -35.17 7.08 -16.88
C MET A 97 -35.42 5.59 -17.11
N GLN A 98 -35.35 5.14 -18.36
CA GLN A 98 -35.47 3.73 -18.71
C GLN A 98 -34.37 2.91 -18.04
N ARG A 99 -33.10 3.36 -18.14
CA ARG A 99 -31.97 2.68 -17.49
C ARG A 99 -32.15 2.64 -15.97
N TYR A 100 -32.52 3.77 -15.36
CA TYR A 100 -32.78 3.83 -13.92
C TYR A 100 -33.89 2.86 -13.49
N ASN A 101 -35.01 2.85 -14.20
CA ASN A 101 -36.15 1.98 -13.87
C ASN A 101 -35.80 0.49 -14.00
N ILE A 102 -34.98 0.11 -14.98
CA ILE A 102 -34.51 -1.27 -15.14
C ILE A 102 -33.62 -1.69 -13.97
N VAL A 103 -32.59 -0.91 -13.65
CA VAL A 103 -31.63 -1.27 -12.60
C VAL A 103 -32.24 -1.21 -11.19
N THR A 104 -33.28 -0.40 -10.98
CA THR A 104 -34.01 -0.28 -9.70
C THR A 104 -35.25 -1.17 -9.60
N ARG A 105 -35.40 -2.16 -10.50
CA ARG A 105 -36.48 -3.17 -10.49
C ARG A 105 -37.90 -2.60 -10.71
N GLN A 106 -38.02 -1.39 -11.24
CA GLN A 106 -39.30 -0.78 -11.58
C GLN A 106 -39.81 -1.25 -12.95
N THR A 107 -38.92 -1.70 -13.82
CA THR A 107 -39.25 -2.25 -15.14
C THR A 107 -38.28 -3.39 -15.46
N SER A 108 -38.73 -4.38 -16.21
CA SER A 108 -37.87 -5.47 -16.65
C SER A 108 -36.96 -5.07 -17.81
N LEU A 109 -35.83 -5.75 -17.95
CA LEU A 109 -34.98 -5.60 -19.12
C LEU A 109 -35.77 -6.08 -20.36
N PRO A 110 -35.86 -5.28 -21.44
CA PRO A 110 -36.53 -5.70 -22.66
C PRO A 110 -35.95 -7.03 -23.20
N LYS A 111 -36.81 -7.94 -23.65
CA LYS A 111 -36.43 -9.32 -24.01
C LYS A 111 -35.46 -9.41 -25.20
N ASP A 112 -35.42 -8.38 -26.02
CA ASP A 112 -34.57 -8.22 -27.20
C ASP A 112 -33.21 -7.61 -26.87
N ILE A 113 -33.00 -7.16 -25.63
CA ILE A 113 -31.75 -6.58 -25.18
C ILE A 113 -30.92 -7.65 -24.47
N HIS A 114 -29.73 -7.89 -25.01
CA HIS A 114 -28.70 -8.72 -24.40
C HIS A 114 -27.56 -7.81 -23.94
N ILE A 115 -27.09 -8.04 -22.71
CA ILE A 115 -25.91 -7.37 -22.16
C ILE A 115 -24.69 -8.20 -22.55
N ASP A 116 -23.61 -7.57 -22.98
CA ASP A 116 -22.35 -8.28 -23.24
C ASP A 116 -21.87 -9.06 -21.99
N ASP A 117 -21.67 -10.38 -22.15
CA ASP A 117 -21.33 -11.28 -21.04
C ASP A 117 -19.96 -10.96 -20.42
N GLU A 118 -18.99 -10.45 -21.20
CA GLU A 118 -17.68 -10.06 -20.68
C GLU A 118 -17.82 -8.81 -19.81
N ILE A 119 -18.57 -7.80 -20.26
CA ILE A 119 -18.80 -6.57 -19.49
C ILE A 119 -19.52 -6.89 -18.17
N LEU A 120 -20.55 -7.74 -18.22
CA LEU A 120 -21.30 -8.13 -17.03
C LEU A 120 -20.44 -8.92 -16.03
N ALA A 121 -19.66 -9.89 -16.53
CA ALA A 121 -18.73 -10.65 -15.69
C ALA A 121 -17.67 -9.74 -15.09
N CYS A 122 -17.10 -8.81 -15.86
CA CYS A 122 -16.15 -7.82 -15.35
C CYS A 122 -16.75 -6.96 -14.24
N ALA A 123 -17.99 -6.49 -14.41
CA ALA A 123 -18.66 -5.68 -13.39
C ALA A 123 -18.91 -6.46 -12.10
N LEU A 124 -19.31 -7.72 -12.22
CA LEU A 124 -19.51 -8.61 -11.07
C LEU A 124 -18.18 -8.89 -10.35
N VAL A 125 -17.10 -9.13 -11.09
CA VAL A 125 -15.75 -9.31 -10.53
C VAL A 125 -15.31 -8.06 -9.76
N CYS A 126 -15.44 -6.87 -10.37
CA CYS A 126 -15.11 -5.62 -9.70
C CYS A 126 -15.91 -5.44 -8.41
N TYR A 127 -17.22 -5.74 -8.44
CA TYR A 127 -18.09 -5.68 -7.27
C TYR A 127 -17.64 -6.60 -6.14
N VAL A 128 -17.37 -7.87 -6.46
CA VAL A 128 -16.89 -8.84 -5.47
C VAL A 128 -15.57 -8.38 -4.87
N LEU A 129 -14.63 -7.94 -5.71
CA LEU A 129 -13.31 -7.47 -5.26
C LEU A 129 -13.40 -6.19 -4.42
N ASP A 130 -14.20 -5.18 -4.81
CA ASP A 130 -14.36 -3.95 -4.03
C ASP A 130 -15.05 -4.20 -2.69
N GLY A 131 -16.01 -5.14 -2.63
CA GLY A 131 -16.72 -5.50 -1.40
C GLY A 131 -15.94 -6.43 -0.47
N ASN A 132 -14.97 -7.18 -1.00
CA ASN A 132 -14.23 -8.21 -0.26
C ASN A 132 -12.71 -8.06 -0.41
N ARG A 133 -12.22 -6.81 -0.57
CA ARG A 133 -10.79 -6.53 -0.70
C ARG A 133 -10.02 -7.21 0.41
N TYR A 134 -8.90 -7.83 0.07
CA TYR A 134 -7.98 -8.37 1.05
C TYR A 134 -7.64 -7.30 2.11
N SER A 135 -8.10 -7.52 3.35
CA SER A 135 -7.99 -6.54 4.44
C SER A 135 -7.21 -7.07 5.65
N GLU A 136 -6.95 -8.37 5.71
CA GLU A 136 -6.24 -9.00 6.82
C GLU A 136 -4.75 -9.12 6.50
N TRP A 137 -3.99 -8.09 6.86
CA TRP A 137 -2.54 -8.11 6.77
C TRP A 137 -1.97 -8.97 7.90
N ASP A 138 -1.51 -10.16 7.52
CA ASP A 138 -0.79 -11.13 8.35
C ASP A 138 0.47 -11.50 7.57
N PHE A 139 1.62 -11.02 8.00
CA PHE A 139 2.88 -11.25 7.29
C PHE A 139 3.29 -12.73 7.27
N ASN A 140 2.81 -13.54 8.21
CA ASN A 140 3.00 -14.99 8.19
C ASN A 140 2.22 -15.69 7.05
N ILE A 141 1.22 -15.01 6.47
CA ILE A 141 0.47 -15.50 5.30
C ILE A 141 0.99 -14.84 4.02
N ILE A 142 1.24 -13.54 4.06
CA ILE A 142 1.60 -12.77 2.86
C ILE A 142 3.00 -13.11 2.39
N VAL A 143 3.99 -13.11 3.29
CA VAL A 143 5.41 -13.25 2.95
C VAL A 143 5.70 -14.61 2.28
N PRO A 144 5.18 -15.75 2.77
CA PRO A 144 5.41 -17.05 2.11
C PRO A 144 4.82 -17.16 0.69
N GLU A 145 3.90 -16.27 0.31
CA GLU A 145 3.23 -16.31 -1.00
C GLU A 145 3.82 -15.33 -2.02
N GLU A 146 4.72 -14.46 -1.57
CA GLU A 146 5.44 -13.55 -2.47
C GLU A 146 6.30 -14.33 -3.44
N LYS A 147 6.38 -13.82 -4.66
CA LYS A 147 7.15 -14.46 -5.74
C LYS A 147 8.25 -13.52 -6.17
N PHE A 148 9.50 -13.95 -6.01
CA PHE A 148 10.67 -13.18 -6.42
C PHE A 148 11.31 -13.82 -7.65
N PHE A 149 11.42 -13.05 -8.73
CA PHE A 149 12.11 -13.48 -9.95
C PHE A 149 13.62 -13.19 -9.89
N TYR A 150 14.01 -12.14 -9.17
CA TYR A 150 15.40 -11.68 -9.06
C TYR A 150 16.04 -12.13 -7.74
N PRO A 151 17.38 -12.11 -7.64
CA PRO A 151 18.08 -12.36 -6.39
C PRO A 151 17.69 -11.36 -5.31
N THR A 152 17.43 -11.87 -4.12
CA THR A 152 17.07 -11.06 -2.95
C THR A 152 18.10 -11.18 -1.84
N ASN A 153 18.15 -10.17 -0.97
CA ASN A 153 18.81 -10.27 0.32
C ASN A 153 17.93 -11.02 1.34
N ASP A 154 18.45 -11.16 2.56
CA ASP A 154 17.77 -11.78 3.72
C ASP A 154 16.42 -11.16 4.10
N TYR A 155 16.07 -9.99 3.56
CA TYR A 155 14.81 -9.28 3.79
C TYR A 155 13.92 -9.25 2.55
N HIS A 156 14.21 -10.11 1.55
CA HIS A 156 13.51 -10.20 0.27
C HIS A 156 13.57 -8.91 -0.58
N LEU A 157 14.59 -8.08 -0.39
CA LEU A 157 14.82 -6.91 -1.24
C LEU A 157 15.74 -7.26 -2.41
N THR A 158 15.36 -6.84 -3.61
CA THR A 158 16.15 -6.93 -4.85
C THR A 158 16.82 -5.59 -5.10
N LYS A 159 18.12 -5.59 -5.41
CA LYS A 159 18.81 -4.39 -5.91
C LYS A 159 18.29 -4.03 -7.30
N VAL A 160 17.84 -2.79 -7.48
CA VAL A 160 17.30 -2.27 -8.74
C VAL A 160 18.18 -1.18 -9.32
N GLU A 161 18.22 -1.15 -10.65
CA GLU A 161 18.92 -0.14 -11.43
C GLU A 161 17.95 0.44 -12.48
N ASN A 162 18.11 1.72 -12.84
CA ASN A 162 17.30 2.38 -13.88
C ASN A 162 15.78 2.32 -13.64
N ILE A 163 15.36 2.45 -12.38
CA ILE A 163 13.94 2.48 -12.01
C ILE A 163 13.26 3.77 -12.50
N ASP A 164 12.07 3.64 -13.08
CA ASP A 164 11.23 4.78 -13.48
C ASP A 164 9.98 4.82 -12.62
N PHE A 165 9.99 5.71 -11.62
CA PHE A 165 8.89 5.88 -10.68
C PHE A 165 7.69 6.58 -11.33
N ARG A 166 6.50 6.07 -11.02
CA ARG A 166 5.20 6.57 -11.49
C ARG A 166 4.26 6.73 -10.31
N GLN A 167 3.04 7.21 -10.54
CA GLN A 167 2.16 7.62 -9.45
C GLN A 167 1.67 6.46 -8.57
N SER A 168 1.46 5.28 -9.17
CA SER A 168 0.89 4.11 -8.48
C SER A 168 1.82 2.90 -8.47
N GLY A 169 3.03 3.06 -8.99
CA GLY A 169 3.98 1.98 -9.20
C GLY A 169 5.25 2.48 -9.86
N PHE A 170 6.06 1.57 -10.35
CA PHE A 170 7.31 1.88 -11.02
C PHE A 170 7.59 0.88 -12.13
N ILE A 171 8.39 1.31 -13.09
CA ILE A 171 8.83 0.47 -14.20
C ILE A 171 10.24 -0.03 -13.89
N PHE A 172 10.41 -1.35 -13.98
CA PHE A 172 11.69 -2.04 -13.84
C PHE A 172 11.68 -3.26 -14.75
N ASP A 173 12.76 -3.45 -15.51
CA ASP A 173 12.93 -4.59 -16.44
C ASP A 173 11.71 -4.87 -17.35
N ASN A 174 11.22 -3.83 -18.03
CA ASN A 174 10.05 -3.88 -18.93
C ASN A 174 8.74 -4.37 -18.28
N LYS A 175 8.64 -4.30 -16.95
CA LYS A 175 7.43 -4.56 -16.18
C LYS A 175 7.02 -3.33 -15.37
N TYR A 176 5.72 -3.16 -15.19
CA TYR A 176 5.15 -2.20 -14.27
C TYR A 176 4.76 -2.90 -12.96
N TYR A 177 5.42 -2.52 -11.88
CA TYR A 177 5.16 -3.02 -10.52
C TYR A 177 4.30 -2.02 -9.77
N LEU A 178 3.21 -2.48 -9.16
CA LEU A 178 2.50 -1.64 -8.19
C LEU A 178 3.37 -1.40 -6.95
N TYR A 179 3.27 -0.21 -6.37
CA TYR A 179 3.83 0.00 -5.04
C TYR A 179 3.12 -0.89 -4.02
N ASN A 180 3.87 -1.36 -3.03
CA ASN A 180 3.28 -1.94 -1.83
C ASN A 180 2.24 -0.96 -1.24
N ILE A 181 1.13 -1.47 -0.68
CA ILE A 181 0.04 -0.64 -0.13
C ILE A 181 0.54 0.34 0.95
N PHE A 182 1.65 -0.01 1.60
CA PHE A 182 2.24 0.73 2.70
C PHE A 182 3.03 1.97 2.28
N ILE A 183 3.27 2.15 0.98
CA ILE A 183 3.87 3.36 0.44
C ILE A 183 2.81 4.45 0.36
N ASP A 184 3.06 5.58 1.03
CA ASP A 184 2.26 6.79 0.82
C ASP A 184 2.53 7.32 -0.61
N ARG A 185 1.47 7.36 -1.41
CA ARG A 185 1.54 7.73 -2.83
C ARG A 185 1.39 9.23 -3.04
N LYS A 186 1.16 10.01 -1.98
CA LYS A 186 1.00 11.46 -2.11
C LYS A 186 2.27 12.10 -2.67
N PRO A 187 2.18 12.95 -3.71
CA PRO A 187 3.33 13.70 -4.23
C PRO A 187 3.75 14.83 -3.29
N LEU A 188 4.92 15.45 -3.56
CA LEU A 188 5.34 16.67 -2.84
C LEU A 188 4.48 17.87 -3.24
N HIS A 189 4.14 17.95 -4.53
CA HIS A 189 3.36 19.02 -5.11
C HIS A 189 2.18 18.48 -5.92
N ALA A 190 1.13 19.29 -5.98
CA ALA A 190 -0.07 18.94 -6.72
C ALA A 190 0.24 18.68 -8.20
N GLY A 191 -0.25 17.55 -8.72
CA GLY A 191 -0.08 17.14 -10.11
C GLY A 191 1.26 16.48 -10.45
N GLU A 192 2.18 16.31 -9.50
CA GLU A 192 3.40 15.54 -9.77
C GLU A 192 3.07 14.05 -9.99
N PRO A 193 3.78 13.37 -10.90
CA PRO A 193 3.48 11.99 -11.27
C PRO A 193 4.19 10.96 -10.39
N ILE A 194 4.84 11.36 -9.30
CA ILE A 194 5.71 10.51 -8.46
C ILE A 194 5.40 10.78 -6.99
N PRO A 195 5.30 9.74 -6.13
CA PRO A 195 5.18 9.91 -4.69
C PRO A 195 6.33 10.70 -4.06
N ALA A 196 6.03 11.44 -3.00
CA ALA A 196 6.98 12.32 -2.32
C ALA A 196 8.26 11.60 -1.89
N VAL A 197 8.13 10.40 -1.34
CA VAL A 197 9.26 9.58 -0.88
C VAL A 197 10.28 9.31 -1.99
N PHE A 198 9.83 9.04 -3.21
CA PHE A 198 10.73 8.75 -4.32
C PHE A 198 11.23 10.02 -5.00
N ARG A 199 10.44 11.10 -5.01
CA ARG A 199 10.91 12.42 -5.47
C ARG A 199 12.05 12.92 -4.59
N ILE A 200 11.88 12.91 -3.27
CA ILE A 200 12.93 13.28 -2.30
C ILE A 200 14.18 12.43 -2.51
N MET A 201 14.00 11.12 -2.68
CA MET A 201 15.12 10.20 -2.91
C MET A 201 15.87 10.51 -4.22
N GLN A 202 15.15 10.77 -5.33
CA GLN A 202 15.75 11.12 -6.62
C GLN A 202 16.49 12.46 -6.59
N ASP A 203 15.95 13.44 -5.87
CA ASP A 203 16.52 14.78 -5.80
C ASP A 203 17.72 14.84 -4.83
N GLY A 204 17.69 14.01 -3.78
CA GLY A 204 18.71 13.99 -2.72
C GLY A 204 19.83 12.96 -2.92
N VAL A 205 19.69 11.98 -3.82
CA VAL A 205 20.67 10.90 -4.01
C VAL A 205 21.00 10.69 -5.48
N ASP A 206 22.30 10.56 -5.78
CA ASP A 206 22.76 10.01 -7.05
C ASP A 206 22.55 8.48 -7.06
N ILE A 207 21.35 8.05 -7.47
CA ILE A 207 20.94 6.63 -7.50
C ILE A 207 21.90 5.78 -8.34
N SER A 208 22.61 6.36 -9.32
CA SER A 208 23.60 5.63 -10.12
C SER A 208 24.82 5.16 -9.32
N LYS A 209 25.04 5.71 -8.12
CA LYS A 209 26.14 5.39 -7.21
C LYS A 209 25.66 4.74 -5.91
N ALA A 210 24.35 4.60 -5.73
CA ALA A 210 23.74 4.03 -4.54
C ALA A 210 23.26 2.60 -4.82
N ASP A 211 23.14 1.81 -3.77
CA ASP A 211 22.42 0.55 -3.82
C ASP A 211 20.99 0.82 -3.39
N LEU A 212 20.08 0.87 -4.38
CA LEU A 212 18.66 1.00 -4.16
C LEU A 212 18.03 -0.40 -4.22
N LEU A 213 17.33 -0.80 -3.17
CA LEU A 213 16.69 -2.11 -3.08
C LEU A 213 15.20 -1.99 -2.82
N PHE A 214 14.41 -2.83 -3.50
CA PHE A 214 12.95 -2.91 -3.37
C PHE A 214 12.47 -4.33 -3.20
N ARG A 215 11.36 -4.50 -2.49
CA ARG A 215 10.64 -5.77 -2.43
C ARG A 215 9.82 -5.96 -3.72
N LEU A 216 10.36 -6.71 -4.66
CA LEU A 216 9.76 -6.96 -5.98
C LEU A 216 8.90 -8.23 -5.99
N ASP A 217 7.68 -8.15 -5.49
CA ASP A 217 6.73 -9.26 -5.61
C ASP A 217 6.13 -9.31 -7.03
N GLU A 218 6.42 -10.39 -7.76
CA GLU A 218 5.91 -10.63 -9.11
C GLU A 218 4.39 -10.73 -9.18
N ARG A 219 3.71 -10.97 -8.06
CA ARG A 219 2.24 -10.88 -7.99
C ARG A 219 1.72 -9.46 -8.21
N LEU A 220 2.57 -8.44 -8.06
CA LEU A 220 2.25 -7.02 -8.26
C LEU A 220 2.74 -6.49 -9.61
N ALA A 221 3.32 -7.36 -10.46
CA ALA A 221 3.91 -7.00 -11.74
C ALA A 221 2.96 -7.27 -12.92
N ILE A 222 2.98 -6.38 -13.91
CA ILE A 222 2.37 -6.59 -15.22
C ILE A 222 3.39 -6.20 -16.30
N GLU A 223 3.47 -6.95 -17.39
CA GLU A 223 4.27 -6.55 -18.56
C GLU A 223 3.89 -5.14 -19.02
N LEU A 224 4.90 -4.32 -19.35
CA LEU A 224 4.69 -2.90 -19.59
C LEU A 224 3.74 -2.61 -20.76
N ASP A 225 3.74 -3.45 -21.80
CA ASP A 225 2.84 -3.34 -22.96
C ASP A 225 1.37 -3.63 -22.61
N LYS A 226 1.13 -4.24 -21.45
CA LYS A 226 -0.19 -4.62 -20.93
C LYS A 226 -0.62 -3.77 -19.72
N ALA A 227 0.25 -2.90 -19.23
CA ALA A 227 0.00 -2.10 -18.04
C ALA A 227 -0.79 -0.82 -18.38
N GLU A 228 -1.84 -0.54 -17.60
CA GLU A 228 -2.51 0.76 -17.64
C GLU A 228 -1.94 1.69 -16.56
N ILE A 229 -1.10 2.63 -16.98
CA ILE A 229 -0.44 3.58 -16.08
C ILE A 229 -1.30 4.83 -15.94
N CYS A 230 -2.05 4.90 -14.85
CA CYS A 230 -2.90 6.04 -14.50
C CYS A 230 -2.15 7.09 -13.67
N HIS A 231 -2.43 8.36 -13.95
CA HIS A 231 -1.95 9.51 -13.18
C HIS A 231 -3.13 10.08 -12.39
N TYR A 232 -2.88 10.47 -11.14
CA TYR A 232 -3.90 10.99 -10.24
C TYR A 232 -3.51 12.37 -9.75
N GLU A 233 -4.48 13.27 -9.67
CA GLU A 233 -4.29 14.59 -9.09
C GLU A 233 -4.44 14.52 -7.57
N PHE A 234 -3.40 14.96 -6.88
CA PHE A 234 -3.43 15.19 -5.43
C PHE A 234 -3.34 16.69 -5.19
N PHE A 235 -3.98 17.18 -4.13
CA PHE A 235 -4.00 18.61 -3.78
C PHE A 235 -3.21 18.94 -2.49
N GLU A 236 -2.44 17.99 -1.99
CA GLU A 236 -1.64 18.17 -0.77
C GLU A 236 -0.24 18.73 -1.10
N LYS A 237 0.31 19.52 -0.19
CA LYS A 237 1.64 20.13 -0.30
C LYS A 237 2.47 19.81 0.93
N PHE A 238 3.71 19.37 0.72
CA PHE A 238 4.66 19.10 1.79
C PHE A 238 5.25 20.40 2.35
N TYR A 239 5.43 20.44 3.68
CA TYR A 239 6.14 21.49 4.41
C TYR A 239 7.00 20.82 5.48
N GLY A 240 8.32 21.07 5.48
CA GLY A 240 9.25 20.55 6.48
C GLY A 240 10.30 21.60 6.86
N PRO A 241 10.67 21.73 8.15
CA PRO A 241 11.86 22.47 8.58
C PRO A 241 13.16 21.78 8.17
N SER A 242 14.30 22.47 8.32
CA SER A 242 15.63 21.89 8.17
C SER A 242 16.15 21.29 9.48
N PHE A 243 16.89 20.18 9.41
CA PHE A 243 17.35 19.41 10.58
C PHE A 243 18.86 19.06 10.55
N LEU A 244 19.51 19.00 11.73
CA LEU A 244 20.94 18.70 11.88
C LEU A 244 21.23 17.73 13.05
N PHE A 245 21.65 16.49 12.75
CA PHE A 245 22.07 15.48 13.76
C PHE A 245 23.42 15.77 14.40
N SER A 246 24.29 16.49 13.70
CA SER A 246 25.66 16.77 14.14
C SER A 246 25.78 17.51 15.49
N GLN A 247 24.66 17.95 16.08
CA GLN A 247 24.60 18.62 17.37
C GLN A 247 24.14 17.72 18.53
N THR A 248 23.65 16.51 18.24
CA THR A 248 23.14 15.58 19.26
C THR A 248 24.28 14.97 20.08
N ARG A 249 24.20 15.07 21.42
CA ARG A 249 25.16 14.41 22.34
C ARG A 249 24.58 13.10 22.85
N LEU A 250 25.05 11.97 22.31
CA LEU A 250 24.76 10.66 22.90
C LEU A 250 25.73 10.42 24.05
N GLU A 251 25.28 10.33 25.30
CA GLU A 251 26.16 9.98 26.42
C GLU A 251 26.23 8.46 26.66
N ARG A 252 25.22 7.72 26.19
CA ARG A 252 25.08 6.27 26.40
C ARG A 252 25.21 5.50 25.10
N ALA A 253 25.54 4.21 25.22
CA ALA A 253 25.58 3.27 24.09
C ALA A 253 24.21 3.09 23.42
N LYS A 254 23.13 3.28 24.19
CA LYS A 254 21.74 3.23 23.72
C LYS A 254 20.93 4.34 24.39
N ASN A 255 20.22 5.12 23.58
CA ASN A 255 19.34 6.19 24.00
C ASN A 255 17.94 5.91 23.45
N ILE A 256 16.93 6.00 24.30
CA ILE A 256 15.54 5.74 23.96
C ILE A 256 14.74 7.01 24.29
N THR A 257 14.12 7.58 23.27
CA THR A 257 13.25 8.75 23.39
C THR A 257 11.84 8.35 23.00
N VAL A 258 10.88 8.66 23.87
CA VAL A 258 9.46 8.40 23.61
C VAL A 258 8.73 9.72 23.71
N HIS A 259 8.07 10.11 22.64
CA HIS A 259 7.21 11.28 22.62
C HIS A 259 5.78 10.86 22.33
N TYR A 260 4.79 11.49 22.95
CA TYR A 260 3.40 11.05 22.83
C TYR A 260 2.42 12.22 22.73
N ASP A 261 1.32 11.94 22.05
CA ASP A 261 0.14 12.81 21.99
C ASP A 261 -0.76 12.53 23.20
N PRO A 262 -1.03 13.52 24.09
CA PRO A 262 -1.84 13.32 25.28
C PRO A 262 -3.34 13.12 25.00
N GLU A 263 -3.84 13.52 23.83
CA GLU A 263 -5.25 13.34 23.46
C GLU A 263 -5.50 11.95 22.91
N THR A 264 -4.60 11.48 22.04
CA THR A 264 -4.78 10.20 21.33
C THR A 264 -4.02 9.04 21.95
N PHE A 265 -3.05 9.33 22.83
CA PHE A 265 -2.06 8.39 23.39
C PHE A 265 -1.18 7.70 22.35
N ASN A 266 -1.18 8.18 21.10
CA ASN A 266 -0.25 7.71 20.09
C ASN A 266 1.18 8.10 20.50
N LYS A 267 2.13 7.18 20.35
CA LYS A 267 3.53 7.42 20.69
C LYS A 267 4.40 7.37 19.43
N LEU A 268 5.46 8.15 19.43
CA LEU A 268 6.59 8.00 18.52
C LEU A 268 7.79 7.59 19.35
N LEU A 269 8.42 6.50 18.95
CA LEU A 269 9.62 5.96 19.56
C LEU A 269 10.82 6.28 18.68
N MET A 270 11.88 6.82 19.28
CA MET A 270 13.20 6.91 18.65
C MET A 270 14.22 6.17 19.50
N VAL A 271 14.99 5.29 18.88
CA VAL A 271 16.09 4.58 19.53
C VAL A 271 17.38 4.84 18.77
N ILE A 272 18.40 5.31 19.50
CA ILE A 272 19.73 5.55 18.95
C ILE A 272 20.73 4.61 19.63
N LYS A 273 21.33 3.69 18.87
CA LYS A 273 22.33 2.72 19.36
C LYS A 273 23.65 2.95 18.65
N ARG A 274 24.75 2.99 19.39
CA ARG A 274 26.09 3.01 18.80
C ARG A 274 26.51 1.61 18.38
N ASP A 275 27.16 1.51 17.24
CA ASP A 275 27.76 0.28 16.73
C ASP A 275 28.98 0.61 15.87
N TYR A 276 29.64 -0.40 15.30
CA TYR A 276 30.88 -0.25 14.56
C TYR A 276 30.83 -0.98 13.23
N ASP A 277 31.08 -0.25 12.14
CA ASP A 277 31.20 -0.83 10.81
C ASP A 277 32.61 -1.40 10.66
N THR A 278 32.72 -2.72 10.59
CA THR A 278 34.00 -3.43 10.49
C THR A 278 34.63 -3.35 9.09
N ILE A 279 33.83 -3.07 8.06
CA ILE A 279 34.29 -2.94 6.67
C ILE A 279 34.87 -1.54 6.45
N LEU A 280 34.16 -0.51 6.93
CA LEU A 280 34.60 0.89 6.85
C LEU A 280 35.55 1.28 8.00
N ASN A 281 35.63 0.44 9.04
CA ASN A 281 36.41 0.67 10.25
C ASN A 281 36.05 2.01 10.91
N GLU A 282 34.75 2.24 11.11
CA GLU A 282 34.19 3.51 11.57
C GLU A 282 33.01 3.28 12.53
N GLU A 283 32.87 4.13 13.55
CA GLU A 283 31.66 4.14 14.41
C GLU A 283 30.46 4.65 13.62
N PHE A 284 29.32 3.99 13.79
CA PHE A 284 28.05 4.50 13.29
C PHE A 284 26.95 4.34 14.34
N TRP A 285 25.84 5.05 14.14
CA TRP A 285 24.67 5.00 14.99
C TRP A 285 23.50 4.40 14.22
N HIS A 286 22.89 3.36 14.77
CA HIS A 286 21.55 2.93 14.39
C HIS A 286 20.55 3.94 14.93
N ILE A 287 19.80 4.57 14.03
CA ILE A 287 18.73 5.50 14.36
C ILE A 287 17.43 4.88 13.89
N GLU A 288 16.58 4.50 14.84
CA GLU A 288 15.34 3.79 14.62
C GLU A 288 14.17 4.70 15.02
N VAL A 289 13.20 4.90 14.13
CA VAL A 289 11.99 5.70 14.39
C VAL A 289 10.77 4.82 14.13
N GLU A 290 9.94 4.61 15.16
CA GLU A 290 8.77 3.74 15.09
C GLU A 290 7.49 4.45 15.55
N GLN A 291 6.44 4.41 14.73
CA GLN A 291 5.12 4.89 15.13
C GLN A 291 4.41 3.82 15.96
N LEU A 292 3.87 4.19 17.12
CA LEU A 292 3.15 3.29 18.00
C LEU A 292 1.70 3.80 18.15
N PRO A 293 0.74 3.32 17.35
CA PRO A 293 -0.67 3.68 17.49
C PRO A 293 -1.29 3.16 18.79
N ASN A 294 -2.05 4.03 19.46
CA ASN A 294 -2.90 3.57 20.55
C ASN A 294 -4.07 2.74 19.98
N ILE A 295 -4.25 1.52 20.47
CA ILE A 295 -5.30 0.62 20.02
C ILE A 295 -6.45 0.68 21.01
N ALA A 296 -7.62 1.14 20.55
CA ALA A 296 -8.81 1.21 21.38
C ALA A 296 -9.22 -0.17 21.90
N GLU A 297 -9.64 -0.27 23.16
CA GLU A 297 -10.04 -1.54 23.79
C GLU A 297 -11.23 -2.23 23.10
N THR A 298 -12.05 -1.45 22.39
CA THR A 298 -13.18 -1.96 21.59
C THR A 298 -12.75 -2.61 20.27
N TYR A 299 -11.54 -2.31 19.79
CA TYR A 299 -10.98 -2.87 18.57
C TYR A 299 -9.95 -3.94 18.91
N LYS A 300 -10.17 -5.16 18.41
CA LYS A 300 -9.34 -6.34 18.75
C LYS A 300 -8.75 -6.94 17.47
N PRO A 301 -7.78 -6.27 16.83
CA PRO A 301 -7.12 -6.85 15.68
C PRO A 301 -6.25 -8.03 16.16
N LYS A 302 -6.01 -8.99 15.27
CA LYS A 302 -5.07 -10.10 15.53
C LYS A 302 -3.63 -9.57 15.66
N TYR A 303 -3.26 -8.66 14.75
CA TYR A 303 -1.95 -8.02 14.69
C TYR A 303 -2.04 -6.51 14.63
N VAL A 304 -0.96 -5.85 15.03
CA VAL A 304 -0.78 -4.40 14.91
C VAL A 304 0.42 -4.14 14.02
N LEU A 305 0.19 -3.37 12.96
CA LEU A 305 1.23 -2.91 12.06
C LEU A 305 1.75 -1.53 12.46
N THR A 306 3.06 -1.40 12.57
CA THR A 306 3.73 -0.11 12.81
C THR A 306 4.59 0.28 11.60
N THR A 307 4.68 1.57 11.32
CA THR A 307 5.73 2.11 10.45
C THR A 307 7.02 2.21 11.25
N PHE A 308 8.11 1.73 10.65
CA PHE A 308 9.44 1.80 11.20
C PHE A 308 10.41 2.31 10.12
N VAL A 309 11.17 3.35 10.44
CA VAL A 309 12.24 3.89 9.59
C VAL A 309 13.56 3.68 10.32
N HIS A 310 14.55 3.15 9.61
CA HIS A 310 15.87 2.91 10.17
C HIS A 310 16.93 3.61 9.35
N GLY A 311 17.92 4.20 10.02
CA GLY A 311 19.09 4.81 9.38
C GLY A 311 20.39 4.41 10.07
N LYS A 312 21.47 4.27 9.30
CA LYS A 312 22.84 4.20 9.83
C LYS A 312 23.55 5.52 9.61
N TYR A 313 23.73 6.29 10.68
CA TYR A 313 24.40 7.58 10.66
C TYR A 313 25.87 7.46 11.06
N TYR A 314 26.76 8.07 10.29
CA TYR A 314 28.20 8.06 10.52
C TYR A 314 28.62 9.45 11.02
N PRO A 315 28.92 9.63 12.32
CA PRO A 315 29.12 10.96 12.91
C PRO A 315 30.33 11.71 12.38
N ILE A 316 31.40 10.99 12.01
CA ILE A 316 32.62 11.59 11.45
C ILE A 316 32.32 12.15 10.04
N ARG A 317 31.54 11.41 9.24
CA ARG A 317 31.09 11.83 7.91
C ARG A 317 29.99 12.89 7.95
N LYS A 318 29.21 12.90 9.04
CA LYS A 318 27.94 13.65 9.17
C LYS A 318 26.93 13.26 8.08
N ALA A 319 26.84 11.96 7.82
CA ALA A 319 26.00 11.42 6.76
C ALA A 319 25.38 10.08 7.16
N PHE A 320 24.19 9.82 6.64
CA PHE A 320 23.62 8.48 6.61
C PHE A 320 24.23 7.68 5.46
N ARG A 321 24.46 6.39 5.65
CA ARG A 321 24.86 5.49 4.54
C ARG A 321 23.89 4.36 4.24
N HIS A 322 22.78 4.34 4.97
CA HIS A 322 21.76 3.33 4.85
C HIS A 322 20.47 3.90 5.44
N ILE A 323 19.36 3.77 4.71
CA ILE A 323 18.01 4.13 5.16
C ILE A 323 17.04 3.05 4.69
N ASP A 324 16.26 2.49 5.61
CA ASP A 324 15.23 1.50 5.34
C ASP A 324 13.83 2.02 5.71
N PHE A 325 12.84 1.60 4.94
CA PHE A 325 11.42 1.71 5.30
C PHE A 325 10.81 0.33 5.51
N ILE A 326 10.20 0.16 6.68
CA ILE A 326 9.71 -1.12 7.18
C ILE A 326 8.29 -0.98 7.73
N LYS A 327 7.53 -2.08 7.62
CA LYS A 327 6.38 -2.34 8.50
C LYS A 327 6.73 -3.44 9.50
N ASN A 328 6.58 -3.16 10.79
CA ASN A 328 6.66 -4.22 11.80
C ASN A 328 5.27 -4.77 12.08
N GLU A 329 5.16 -6.08 12.23
CA GLU A 329 3.97 -6.77 12.70
C GLU A 329 4.18 -7.30 14.12
N TYR A 330 3.22 -7.01 15.00
CA TYR A 330 3.21 -7.53 16.36
C TYR A 330 1.87 -8.19 16.66
N SER A 331 1.86 -9.29 17.40
CA SER A 331 0.62 -9.77 18.01
C SER A 331 0.05 -8.71 18.95
N ILE A 332 -1.28 -8.62 19.03
CA ILE A 332 -1.94 -7.59 19.86
C ILE A 332 -1.50 -7.64 21.33
N GLU A 333 -1.26 -8.83 21.88
CA GLU A 333 -0.82 -9.02 23.27
C GLU A 333 0.57 -8.43 23.53
N LYS A 334 1.53 -8.74 22.65
CA LYS A 334 2.90 -8.20 22.73
C LYS A 334 2.92 -6.70 22.46
N TYR A 335 2.14 -6.26 21.48
CA TYR A 335 2.02 -4.85 21.14
C TYR A 335 1.51 -4.02 22.32
N LYS A 336 0.47 -4.48 23.03
CA LYS A 336 -0.05 -3.76 24.20
C LYS A 336 1.01 -3.61 25.30
N GLN A 337 1.82 -4.65 25.54
CA GLN A 337 2.92 -4.58 26.50
C GLN A 337 4.02 -3.60 26.06
N LYS A 338 4.46 -3.69 24.80
CA LYS A 338 5.41 -2.75 24.18
C LYS A 338 4.89 -1.31 24.28
N HIS A 339 3.64 -1.07 23.91
CA HIS A 339 3.02 0.26 23.95
C HIS A 339 2.92 0.80 25.39
N ASN A 340 2.63 -0.05 26.38
CA ASN A 340 2.62 0.38 27.78
C ASN A 340 4.03 0.76 28.26
N GLY A 341 5.06 0.07 27.79
CA GLY A 341 6.46 0.40 28.06
C GLY A 341 6.83 0.24 29.54
N CYS A 342 6.18 -0.70 30.24
CA CYS A 342 6.47 -0.95 31.66
C CYS A 342 7.88 -1.53 31.83
N SER A 343 8.71 -0.88 32.64
CA SER A 343 10.10 -1.29 32.89
C SER A 343 10.25 -2.66 33.56
N ASN A 344 9.15 -3.22 34.08
CA ASN A 344 9.11 -4.47 34.84
C ASN A 344 8.43 -5.62 34.07
N SER A 345 8.02 -5.42 32.80
CA SER A 345 7.54 -6.50 31.93
C SER A 345 8.68 -7.07 31.10
N ASP A 346 8.55 -8.34 30.69
CA ASP A 346 9.51 -8.99 29.78
C ASP A 346 9.61 -8.28 28.42
N ILE A 347 8.59 -7.49 28.06
CA ILE A 347 8.52 -6.70 26.84
C ILE A 347 8.70 -5.21 27.18
N SER A 348 9.80 -4.62 26.71
CA SER A 348 10.09 -3.19 26.80
C SER A 348 9.51 -2.41 25.60
N ILE A 349 9.53 -1.08 25.66
CA ILE A 349 8.98 -0.23 24.58
C ILE A 349 9.75 -0.36 23.26
N ASP A 350 11.02 -0.71 23.33
CA ASP A 350 11.93 -0.95 22.22
C ASP A 350 12.06 -2.44 21.86
N TYR A 351 11.12 -3.28 22.33
CA TYR A 351 10.98 -4.66 21.90
C TYR A 351 10.84 -4.75 20.38
N TYR A 352 11.54 -5.70 19.79
CA TYR A 352 11.61 -5.92 18.34
C TYR A 352 10.71 -7.10 17.92
N THR A 353 10.40 -7.20 16.64
CA THR A 353 9.67 -8.35 16.10
C THR A 353 10.45 -9.65 16.29
N GLU A 354 9.77 -10.80 16.29
CA GLU A 354 10.39 -12.09 16.58
C GLU A 354 11.05 -12.70 15.35
N THR A 355 10.52 -12.39 14.18
CA THR A 355 11.02 -12.89 12.90
C THR A 355 11.42 -11.75 11.96
N LYS A 356 12.23 -12.10 10.94
CA LYS A 356 12.55 -11.18 9.84
C LYS A 356 11.32 -10.88 8.97
N ASP A 357 10.39 -11.81 8.85
CA ASP A 357 9.17 -11.65 8.04
C ASP A 357 8.22 -10.62 8.67
N GLU A 358 8.11 -10.63 10.00
CA GLU A 358 7.40 -9.61 10.77
C GLU A 358 8.08 -8.23 10.67
N HIS A 359 9.38 -8.16 10.35
CA HIS A 359 10.14 -6.94 10.05
C HIS A 359 10.16 -6.68 8.54
N TYR A 360 8.97 -6.43 7.98
CA TYR A 360 8.71 -6.38 6.55
C TYR A 360 9.35 -5.15 5.88
N LYS A 361 10.59 -5.29 5.41
CA LYS A 361 11.29 -4.25 4.64
C LYS A 361 10.66 -4.09 3.26
N ILE A 362 10.41 -2.84 2.87
CA ILE A 362 9.76 -2.52 1.59
C ILE A 362 10.78 -1.91 0.61
N TRP A 363 11.57 -0.95 1.08
CA TRP A 363 12.69 -0.39 0.34
C TRP A 363 13.86 -0.06 1.26
N CYS A 364 15.05 -0.03 0.66
CA CYS A 364 16.31 0.34 1.28
C CYS A 364 17.12 1.17 0.28
N ILE A 365 17.81 2.19 0.76
CA ILE A 365 18.88 2.84 0.00
C ILE A 365 20.15 2.86 0.83
N GLU A 366 21.25 2.39 0.26
CA GLU A 366 22.51 2.25 0.97
C GLU A 366 23.74 2.47 0.09
N ASN A 367 24.92 2.39 0.70
CA ASN A 367 26.23 2.48 0.06
C ASN A 367 26.59 3.85 -0.55
N ILE A 368 25.89 4.92 -0.15
CA ILE A 368 26.19 6.31 -0.52
C ILE A 368 26.05 7.24 0.69
N ASP A 369 26.80 8.34 0.73
CA ASP A 369 26.62 9.35 1.78
C ASP A 369 25.36 10.19 1.49
N MET A 370 24.41 10.17 2.42
CA MET A 370 23.13 10.88 2.40
C MET A 370 23.11 11.94 3.50
N SER A 371 22.59 13.12 3.20
CA SER A 371 22.56 14.22 4.16
C SER A 371 21.60 13.94 5.32
N GLU A 372 21.82 14.62 6.44
CA GLU A 372 20.91 14.61 7.60
C GLU A 372 19.51 15.09 7.21
N GLU A 373 19.45 16.12 6.36
CA GLU A 373 18.21 16.66 5.80
C GLU A 373 17.45 15.61 4.98
N LEU A 374 18.13 14.88 4.10
CA LEU A 374 17.50 13.85 3.29
C LEU A 374 16.89 12.74 4.16
N TRP A 375 17.61 12.28 5.20
CA TRP A 375 17.06 11.31 6.14
C TRP A 375 15.83 11.86 6.86
N TYR A 376 15.89 13.13 7.27
CA TYR A 376 14.78 13.80 7.94
C TYR A 376 13.54 13.84 7.05
N GLU A 377 13.69 14.30 5.81
CA GLU A 377 12.59 14.40 4.84
C GLU A 377 11.99 13.02 4.53
N LEU A 378 12.84 12.01 4.25
CA LEU A 378 12.40 10.64 3.99
C LEU A 378 11.66 10.02 5.19
N THR A 379 12.15 10.27 6.40
CA THR A 379 11.47 9.83 7.63
C THR A 379 10.13 10.53 7.77
N LEU A 380 10.08 11.85 7.60
CA LEU A 380 8.87 12.65 7.77
C LEU A 380 7.77 12.25 6.77
N VAL A 381 8.10 12.02 5.49
CA VAL A 381 7.10 11.60 4.50
C VAL A 381 6.63 10.16 4.69
N SER A 382 7.45 9.32 5.31
CA SER A 382 7.12 7.92 5.62
C SER A 382 6.16 7.76 6.82
N LEU A 383 6.08 8.78 7.69
CA LEU A 383 5.21 8.78 8.87
C LEU A 383 3.79 9.22 8.53
N ALA A 384 2.78 8.65 9.21
CA ALA A 384 1.41 9.14 9.08
C ALA A 384 1.27 10.57 9.67
N PRO A 385 0.32 11.41 9.17
CA PRO A 385 0.27 12.84 9.47
C PRO A 385 0.37 13.22 10.96
N LYS A 386 -0.33 12.49 11.84
CA LYS A 386 -0.31 12.71 13.29
C LYS A 386 1.07 12.49 13.94
N TYR A 387 1.90 11.61 13.38
CA TYR A 387 3.25 11.34 13.88
C TYR A 387 4.29 12.32 13.33
N LYS A 388 4.01 13.01 12.21
CA LYS A 388 4.90 14.05 11.68
C LYS A 388 5.07 15.19 12.69
N ILE A 389 3.97 15.55 13.38
CA ILE A 389 3.98 16.54 14.48
C ILE A 389 4.87 16.03 15.62
N LEU A 390 4.63 14.80 16.10
CA LEU A 390 5.43 14.21 17.17
C LEU A 390 6.92 14.10 16.83
N PHE A 391 7.24 13.81 15.56
CA PHE A 391 8.63 13.72 15.10
C PHE A 391 9.33 15.07 15.15
N ASN A 392 8.69 16.13 14.63
CA ASN A 392 9.25 17.48 14.69
C ASN A 392 9.44 17.95 16.14
N GLU A 393 8.44 17.75 17.01
CA GLU A 393 8.55 18.10 18.44
C GLU A 393 9.63 17.30 19.17
N MET A 394 9.87 16.04 18.75
CA MET A 394 10.93 15.20 19.30
C MET A 394 12.31 15.73 18.89
N LEU A 395 12.47 16.11 17.63
CA LEU A 395 13.73 16.62 17.09
C LEU A 395 14.08 18.02 17.60
N GLU A 396 13.11 18.88 17.90
CA GLU A 396 13.35 20.17 18.57
C GLU A 396 13.92 20.03 20.00
N LYS A 397 13.75 18.87 20.62
CA LYS A 397 14.16 18.59 22.01
C LYS A 397 15.46 17.80 22.14
N ILE A 398 15.99 17.28 21.02
CA ILE A 398 17.24 16.51 20.93
C ILE A 398 18.37 17.43 20.49
#